data_AF-A0A7S3VYH4-F1
#
_entry.id   AF-A0A7S3VYH4-F1
#
_cell.length_a   1.000
_cell.length_b   1.000
_cell.length_c   1.000
_cell.angle_alpha   90.00
_cell.angle_beta   90.00
_cell.angle_gamma   90.00
#
_symmetry.space_group_name_H-M   'P 1'
#
loop_
_entity.id
_entity.type
_entity.pdbx_description
1 polymer ?
#
loop_
_entity_poly.entity_id
_entity_poly.type
_entity_poly.pdbx_seq_one_letter_code
_entity_poly.pdbx_strand_id
1 'polypeptide(L)'
;RSAVMSSADFRSLSQYNEPLIRSPSIYSSIGSGIYLPQGTPLHGGVFVLANTILGAGMLGLPFAFAACGYLMGTLMLTGFGACATGALVMLSEAADHVGRPASFNSVAELAIPGAGIAFDAAIAIKCFGVATSYLIVVGDSIPKAAVHLGASGILLERRFWTLAALAVAAPLAYMPRITVKAT
;
A
#
# COMPACT_ATOMS: atom_id res chain seq x y z
N ARG A 1 -27.50 -28.33 13.86
CA ARG A 1 -28.33 -28.17 12.66
C ARG A 1 -27.59 -27.23 11.73
N SER A 2 -26.87 -27.79 10.77
CA SER A 2 -26.09 -27.05 9.77
C SER A 2 -27.03 -26.23 8.90
N ALA A 3 -26.82 -24.92 8.84
CA ALA A 3 -27.44 -24.08 7.82
C ALA A 3 -26.72 -24.41 6.50
N VAL A 4 -27.33 -25.29 5.71
CA VAL A 4 -26.94 -25.52 4.32
C VAL A 4 -27.28 -24.25 3.57
N MET A 5 -26.27 -23.43 3.31
CA MET A 5 -26.41 -22.19 2.56
C MET A 5 -26.77 -22.54 1.11
N SER A 6 -27.88 -21.98 0.63
CA SER A 6 -28.45 -22.28 -0.68
C SER A 6 -27.55 -21.76 -1.80
N SER A 7 -27.42 -22.54 -2.88
CA SER A 7 -26.64 -22.19 -4.07
C SER A 7 -27.08 -20.88 -4.75
N ALA A 8 -28.29 -20.39 -4.46
CA ALA A 8 -28.79 -19.10 -4.91
C ALA A 8 -28.19 -17.91 -4.13
N ASP A 9 -27.96 -18.05 -2.81
CA ASP A 9 -27.32 -17.01 -1.98
C ASP A 9 -25.81 -16.91 -2.25
N PHE A 10 -25.18 -18.03 -2.63
CA PHE A 10 -23.78 -18.03 -3.07
C PHE A 10 -23.59 -17.26 -4.40
N ARG A 11 -24.60 -17.31 -5.29
CA ARG A 11 -24.55 -16.61 -6.58
C ARG A 11 -24.80 -15.11 -6.46
N SER A 12 -25.64 -14.66 -5.53
CA SER A 12 -25.87 -13.23 -5.29
C SER A 12 -24.67 -12.54 -4.62
N LEU A 13 -23.93 -13.25 -3.75
CA LEU A 13 -22.65 -12.75 -3.21
C LEU A 13 -21.50 -12.82 -4.23
N SER A 14 -21.53 -13.77 -5.16
CA SER A 14 -20.56 -13.83 -6.27
C SER A 14 -20.74 -12.70 -7.28
N GLN A 15 -21.95 -12.16 -7.44
CA GLN A 15 -22.26 -11.13 -8.44
C GLN A 15 -21.87 -9.70 -7.98
N TYR A 16 -21.84 -9.43 -6.68
CA TYR A 16 -21.35 -8.16 -6.12
C TYR A 16 -19.83 -8.06 -6.03
N ASN A 17 -19.12 -9.20 -6.16
CA ASN A 17 -17.67 -9.30 -6.12
C ASN A 17 -17.14 -9.79 -7.47
N GLU A 18 -17.48 -9.08 -8.56
CA GLU A 18 -16.68 -9.11 -9.79
C GLU A 18 -15.64 -7.98 -9.71
N PRO A 19 -14.51 -8.15 -9.00
CA PRO A 19 -13.39 -7.25 -9.19
C PRO A 19 -12.77 -7.57 -10.55
N LEU A 20 -12.16 -6.55 -11.16
CA LEU A 20 -11.32 -6.53 -12.36
C LEU A 20 -10.08 -7.47 -12.30
N ILE A 21 -10.17 -8.62 -11.63
CA ILE A 21 -9.10 -9.58 -11.37
C ILE A 21 -9.47 -10.94 -12.00
N ARG A 22 -10.00 -10.91 -13.22
CA ARG A 22 -9.93 -12.07 -14.11
C ARG A 22 -8.65 -11.98 -14.95
N SER A 23 -7.52 -11.63 -14.32
CA SER A 23 -6.22 -11.88 -14.95
C SER A 23 -5.96 -13.39 -14.88
N PRO A 24 -5.58 -14.05 -15.98
CA PRO A 24 -5.28 -15.48 -16.02
C PRO A 24 -4.15 -15.95 -15.06
N SER A 25 -3.55 -15.02 -14.30
CA SER A 25 -2.42 -15.25 -13.41
C SER A 25 -2.79 -15.56 -11.96
N ILE A 26 -4.08 -15.52 -11.57
CA ILE A 26 -4.55 -15.69 -10.18
C ILE A 26 -5.36 -16.98 -9.97
N TYR A 27 -5.69 -17.68 -11.03
CA TYR A 27 -6.38 -18.97 -10.96
C TYR A 27 -5.62 -19.99 -11.78
N SER A 28 -5.01 -21.00 -11.14
CA SER A 28 -4.56 -22.19 -11.86
C SER A 28 -5.78 -23.02 -12.20
N SER A 29 -6.08 -23.18 -13.49
CA SER A 29 -7.01 -24.21 -13.92
C SER A 29 -6.34 -25.56 -13.73
N ILE A 30 -6.71 -26.28 -12.68
CA ILE A 30 -6.55 -27.73 -12.70
C ILE A 30 -7.63 -28.21 -13.67
N GLY A 31 -7.22 -28.92 -14.73
CA GLY A 31 -8.12 -29.35 -15.81
C GLY A 31 -9.47 -29.84 -15.27
N SER A 32 -10.54 -29.47 -15.99
CA SER A 32 -11.97 -29.51 -15.61
C SER A 32 -12.45 -28.36 -14.70
N GLY A 33 -12.49 -27.12 -15.22
CA GLY A 33 -13.41 -26.05 -14.80
C GLY A 33 -13.38 -25.57 -13.33
N ILE A 34 -12.46 -26.07 -12.51
CA ILE A 34 -12.29 -25.69 -11.10
C ILE A 34 -11.20 -24.63 -11.02
N TYR A 35 -11.59 -23.41 -10.67
CA TYR A 35 -10.71 -22.29 -10.45
C TYR A 35 -10.46 -22.16 -8.95
N LEU A 36 -9.28 -22.55 -8.47
CA LEU A 36 -8.87 -22.31 -7.08
C LEU A 36 -8.21 -20.92 -7.00
N PRO A 37 -8.56 -20.09 -5.99
CA PRO A 37 -7.85 -18.83 -5.77
C PRO A 37 -6.38 -19.15 -5.48
N GLN A 38 -5.47 -18.75 -6.35
CA GLN A 38 -4.04 -18.89 -6.09
C GLN A 38 -3.64 -17.83 -5.07
N GLY A 39 -3.25 -18.29 -3.87
CA GLY A 39 -2.52 -17.45 -2.94
C GLY A 39 -1.16 -17.07 -3.53
N THR A 40 -0.66 -15.88 -3.22
CA THR A 40 0.69 -15.46 -3.59
C THR A 40 1.69 -16.46 -2.98
N PRO A 41 2.63 -17.03 -3.76
CA PRO A 41 3.66 -17.91 -3.20
C PRO A 41 4.46 -17.15 -2.13
N LEU A 42 4.91 -17.84 -1.08
CA LEU A 42 5.60 -17.24 0.07
C LEU A 42 6.72 -16.29 -0.37
N HIS A 43 7.56 -16.73 -1.31
CA HIS A 43 8.66 -15.94 -1.84
C HIS A 43 8.18 -14.64 -2.51
N GLY A 44 7.13 -14.72 -3.33
CA GLY A 44 6.54 -13.55 -3.99
C GLY A 44 5.96 -12.55 -2.97
N GLY A 45 5.27 -13.05 -1.95
CA GLY A 45 4.73 -12.21 -0.87
C GLY A 45 5.83 -11.48 -0.09
N VAL A 46 6.92 -12.19 0.24
CA VAL A 46 8.08 -11.61 0.95
C VAL A 46 8.73 -10.49 0.12
N PHE A 47 8.96 -10.70 -1.18
CA PHE A 47 9.58 -9.66 -2.02
C PHE A 47 8.68 -8.44 -2.22
N VAL A 48 7.37 -8.62 -2.38
CA VAL A 48 6.41 -7.51 -2.49
C VAL A 48 6.36 -6.69 -1.20
N LEU A 49 6.31 -7.36 -0.05
CA LEU A 49 6.34 -6.71 1.24
C LEU A 49 7.67 -5.98 1.47
N ALA A 50 8.80 -6.63 1.16
CA ALA A 50 10.13 -6.06 1.30
C ALA A 50 10.29 -4.77 0.45
N ASN A 51 9.87 -4.80 -0.81
CA ASN A 51 9.90 -3.61 -1.68
C ASN A 51 9.08 -2.44 -1.09
N THR A 52 7.98 -2.75 -0.41
CA THR A 52 7.13 -1.74 0.22
C THR A 52 7.78 -1.15 1.48
N ILE A 53 8.43 -1.96 2.30
CA ILE A 53 9.09 -1.53 3.55
C ILE A 53 10.39 -0.76 3.26
N LEU A 54 11.19 -1.23 2.29
CA LEU A 54 12.49 -0.68 1.91
C LEU A 54 12.38 0.68 1.17
N GLY A 55 11.19 1.26 0.99
CA GLY A 55 11.00 2.50 0.22
C GLY A 55 11.74 3.74 0.79
N ALA A 56 11.23 4.95 0.50
CA ALA A 56 11.88 6.21 0.89
C ALA A 56 12.27 6.34 2.38
N GLY A 57 11.64 5.59 3.28
CA GLY A 57 11.98 5.57 4.71
C GLY A 57 13.44 5.19 5.00
N MET A 58 14.08 4.39 4.15
CA MET A 58 15.49 4.02 4.34
C MET A 58 16.46 5.18 4.21
N LEU A 59 16.11 6.23 3.44
CA LEU A 59 16.97 7.40 3.25
C LEU A 59 17.16 8.19 4.55
N GLY A 60 16.23 8.08 5.51
CA GLY A 60 16.31 8.74 6.82
C GLY A 60 17.08 7.95 7.88
N LEU A 61 17.31 6.64 7.67
CA LEU A 61 18.03 5.79 8.63
C LEU A 61 19.45 6.28 8.95
N PRO A 62 20.33 6.62 7.99
CA PRO A 62 21.69 7.07 8.32
C PRO A 62 21.68 8.35 9.16
N PHE A 63 20.75 9.27 8.90
CA PHE A 63 20.57 10.48 9.70
C PHE A 63 20.11 10.16 11.13
N ALA A 64 19.18 9.22 11.30
CA ALA A 64 18.74 8.78 12.62
C ALA A 64 19.89 8.11 13.42
N PHE A 65 20.71 7.29 12.76
CA PHE A 65 21.91 6.70 13.38
C PHE A 65 22.97 7.74 13.75
N ALA A 66 23.15 8.78 12.93
CA ALA A 66 24.04 9.89 13.24
C ALA A 66 23.56 10.68 14.47
N ALA A 67 22.25 10.83 14.66
CA ALA A 67 21.67 11.57 15.79
C ALA A 67 21.62 10.76 17.10
N CYS A 68 21.28 9.46 17.03
CA CYS A 68 21.11 8.61 18.21
C CYS A 68 22.38 7.82 18.59
N GLY A 69 23.36 7.72 17.70
CA GLY A 69 24.52 6.84 17.86
C GLY A 69 24.21 5.37 17.53
N TYR A 70 25.26 4.57 17.33
CA TYR A 70 25.12 3.18 16.85
C TYR A 70 24.37 2.26 17.84
N LEU A 71 24.72 2.33 19.13
CA LEU A 71 24.12 1.45 20.14
C LEU A 71 22.63 1.75 20.37
N MET A 72 22.26 3.02 20.56
CA MET A 72 20.85 3.38 20.74
C MET A 72 20.05 3.28 19.45
N GLY A 73 20.64 3.62 18.29
CA GLY A 73 20.00 3.46 17.00
C GLY A 73 19.64 2.00 16.69
N THR A 74 20.54 1.05 16.96
CA THR A 74 20.27 -0.38 16.77
C THR A 74 19.19 -0.90 17.72
N LEU A 75 19.20 -0.48 18.99
CA LEU A 75 18.18 -0.88 19.97
C LEU A 75 16.80 -0.36 19.57
N MET A 76 16.68 0.93 19.22
CA MET A 76 15.42 1.52 18.76
C MET A 76 14.92 0.86 17.47
N LEU A 77 15.81 0.65 16.49
CA LEU A 77 15.45 0.01 15.22
C LEU A 77 14.90 -1.41 15.44
N THR A 78 15.53 -2.19 16.32
CA THR A 78 15.08 -3.54 16.67
C THR A 78 13.73 -3.50 17.41
N GLY A 79 13.55 -2.55 18.34
CA GLY A 79 12.29 -2.36 19.06
C GLY A 79 11.11 -1.99 18.14
N PHE A 80 11.31 -1.02 17.25
CA PHE A 80 10.28 -0.66 16.25
C PHE A 80 10.04 -1.79 15.24
N GLY A 81 11.07 -2.55 14.86
CA GLY A 81 10.93 -3.73 14.02
C GLY A 81 10.07 -4.83 14.66
N ALA A 82 10.27 -5.09 15.95
CA ALA A 82 9.45 -6.04 16.71
C ALA A 82 7.99 -5.56 16.82
N CYS A 83 7.77 -4.27 17.11
CA CYS A 83 6.44 -3.66 17.13
C CYS A 83 5.74 -3.76 15.76
N ALA A 84 6.45 -3.46 14.66
CA ALA A 84 5.91 -3.57 13.31
C ALA A 84 5.54 -5.01 12.94
N THR A 85 6.38 -5.99 13.33
CA THR A 85 6.08 -7.41 13.10
C THR A 85 4.82 -7.83 13.86
N GLY A 86 4.69 -7.41 15.13
CA GLY A 86 3.49 -7.66 15.94
C GLY A 86 2.23 -7.05 15.30
N ALA A 87 2.33 -5.81 14.81
CA ALA A 87 1.22 -5.16 14.11
C ALA A 87 0.80 -5.88 12.82
N LEU A 88 1.77 -6.37 12.03
CA LEU A 88 1.49 -7.14 10.81
C LEU A 88 0.79 -8.47 11.10
N VAL A 89 1.20 -9.17 12.18
CA VAL A 89 0.54 -10.41 12.60
C VAL A 89 -0.90 -10.14 13.02
N MET A 90 -1.12 -9.13 13.87
CA MET A 90 -2.48 -8.75 14.30
C MET A 90 -3.37 -8.38 13.11
N LEU A 91 -2.83 -7.66 12.13
CA LEU A 91 -3.56 -7.29 10.93
C LEU A 91 -3.92 -8.51 10.06
N SER A 92 -3.02 -9.50 9.96
CA SER A 92 -3.28 -10.73 9.21
C SER A 92 -4.42 -11.54 9.84
N GLU A 93 -4.40 -11.71 11.16
CA GLU A 93 -5.47 -12.41 11.90
C GLU A 93 -6.80 -11.68 11.75
N ALA A 94 -6.79 -10.34 11.83
CA ALA A 94 -7.99 -9.54 11.63
C ALA A 94 -8.56 -9.67 10.20
N ALA A 95 -7.69 -9.77 9.18
CA ALA A 95 -8.10 -10.01 7.80
C ALA A 95 -8.72 -11.42 7.62
N ASP A 96 -8.23 -12.41 8.36
CA ASP A 96 -8.79 -13.78 8.35
C ASP A 96 -10.16 -13.84 9.04
N HIS A 97 -10.37 -13.02 10.06
CA HIS A 97 -11.65 -12.94 10.78
C HIS A 97 -12.78 -12.31 9.97
N VAL A 98 -12.47 -11.34 9.09
CA VAL A 98 -13.44 -10.70 8.18
C VAL A 98 -13.76 -11.57 6.96
N GLY A 99 -12.83 -12.45 6.57
CA GLY A 99 -12.89 -13.23 5.33
C GLY A 99 -12.21 -12.51 4.17
N ARG A 100 -11.43 -13.26 3.37
CA ARG A 100 -10.63 -12.71 2.25
C ARG A 100 -11.47 -12.65 0.96
N PRO A 101 -11.40 -11.57 0.16
CA PRO A 101 -10.52 -10.40 0.31
C PRO A 101 -11.02 -9.40 1.37
N ALA A 102 -10.16 -9.05 2.31
CA ALA A 102 -10.46 -8.08 3.37
C ALA A 102 -9.89 -6.70 3.02
N SER A 103 -10.66 -5.64 3.28
CA SER A 103 -10.20 -4.26 3.21
C SER A 103 -10.00 -3.69 4.61
N PHE A 104 -9.11 -2.70 4.76
CA PHE A 104 -8.90 -2.03 6.07
C PHE A 104 -10.19 -1.45 6.64
N ASN A 105 -11.07 -0.92 5.78
CA ASN A 105 -12.38 -0.42 6.20
C ASN A 105 -13.29 -1.54 6.71
N SER A 106 -13.36 -2.68 6.01
CA SER A 106 -14.17 -3.84 6.43
C SER A 106 -13.69 -4.42 7.77
N VAL A 107 -12.37 -4.44 8.01
CA VAL A 107 -11.79 -4.83 9.30
C VAL A 107 -12.12 -3.83 10.40
N ALA A 108 -12.03 -2.53 10.09
CA ALA A 108 -12.36 -1.47 11.04
C ALA A 108 -13.84 -1.46 11.43
N GLU A 109 -14.75 -1.67 10.48
CA GLU A 109 -16.20 -1.73 10.72
C GLU A 109 -16.60 -2.93 11.58
N LEU A 110 -15.93 -4.07 11.41
CA LEU A 110 -16.16 -5.25 12.25
C LEU A 110 -15.62 -5.06 13.68
N ALA A 111 -14.50 -4.36 13.83
CA ALA A 111 -13.91 -4.08 15.14
C ALA A 111 -14.75 -3.06 15.94
N ILE A 112 -15.09 -1.93 15.34
CA ILE A 112 -15.91 -0.87 15.98
C ILE A 112 -16.84 -0.27 14.91
N PRO A 113 -18.18 -0.36 15.06
CA PRO A 113 -19.11 0.17 14.08
C PRO A 113 -18.95 1.69 13.93
N GLY A 114 -18.71 2.16 12.70
CA GLY A 114 -18.51 3.58 12.38
C GLY A 114 -17.07 4.09 12.49
N ALA A 115 -16.11 3.28 12.97
CA ALA A 115 -14.71 3.68 13.04
C ALA A 115 -13.99 3.67 11.67
N GLY A 116 -14.57 3.02 10.66
CA GLY A 116 -14.02 2.89 9.30
C GLY A 116 -13.52 4.21 8.70
N ILE A 117 -14.32 5.28 8.83
CA ILE A 117 -13.97 6.61 8.31
C ILE A 117 -12.70 7.17 8.97
N ALA A 118 -12.51 6.94 10.28
CA ALA A 118 -11.32 7.39 10.99
C ALA A 118 -10.06 6.63 10.55
N PHE A 119 -10.18 5.32 10.30
CA PHE A 119 -9.08 4.50 9.77
C PHE A 119 -8.74 4.88 8.33
N ASP A 120 -9.72 5.12 7.47
CA ASP A 120 -9.51 5.60 6.11
C ASP A 120 -8.82 6.97 6.10
N ALA A 121 -9.21 7.88 7.01
CA ALA A 121 -8.55 9.16 7.19
C ALA A 121 -7.08 8.99 7.65
N ALA A 122 -6.81 8.09 8.59
CA ALA A 122 -5.45 7.79 9.03
C ALA A 122 -4.57 7.23 7.90
N ILE A 123 -5.12 6.33 7.07
CA ILE A 123 -4.45 5.78 5.89
C ILE A 123 -4.20 6.89 4.85
N ALA A 124 -5.16 7.79 4.64
CA ALA A 124 -4.99 8.92 3.75
C ALA A 124 -3.84 9.83 4.20
N ILE A 125 -3.79 10.17 5.50
CA ILE A 125 -2.72 10.99 6.08
C ILE A 125 -1.35 10.30 5.94
N LYS A 126 -1.25 8.99 6.24
CA LYS A 126 0.03 8.28 6.11
C LYS A 126 0.50 8.27 4.66
N CYS A 127 -0.42 8.03 3.71
CA CYS A 127 -0.09 8.00 2.29
C CYS A 127 0.31 9.38 1.78
N PHE A 128 -0.36 10.45 2.24
CA PHE A 128 0.03 11.82 1.95
C PHE A 128 1.45 12.13 2.44
N GLY A 129 1.82 11.66 3.64
CA GLY A 129 3.18 11.83 4.17
C GLY A 129 4.25 11.19 3.28
N VAL A 130 4.03 9.94 2.86
CA VAL A 130 4.97 9.24 1.94
C VAL A 130 5.03 9.94 0.59
N ALA A 131 3.90 10.37 0.01
CA ALA A 131 3.87 11.11 -1.24
C ALA A 131 4.62 12.45 -1.15
N THR A 132 4.42 13.19 -0.05
CA THR A 132 5.11 14.46 0.19
C THR A 132 6.61 14.27 0.37
N SER A 133 7.04 13.20 1.05
CA SER A 133 8.46 12.84 1.17
C SER A 133 9.09 12.61 -0.21
N TYR A 134 8.41 11.88 -1.10
CA TYR A 134 8.89 11.70 -2.48
C TYR A 134 8.97 13.02 -3.26
N LEU A 135 7.98 13.92 -3.14
CA LEU A 135 8.03 15.24 -3.77
C LEU A 135 9.22 16.09 -3.31
N ILE A 136 9.55 16.03 -2.02
CA ILE A 136 10.72 16.73 -1.45
C ILE A 136 12.01 16.13 -2.00
N VAL A 137 12.15 14.80 -1.97
CA VAL A 137 13.35 14.11 -2.47
C VAL A 137 13.58 14.40 -3.95
N VAL A 138 12.54 14.37 -4.77
CA VAL A 138 12.61 14.73 -6.20
C VAL A 138 13.02 16.19 -6.38
N GLY A 139 12.40 17.10 -5.63
CA GLY A 139 12.74 18.53 -5.66
C GLY A 139 14.17 18.84 -5.21
N ASP A 140 14.77 18.02 -4.34
CA ASP A 140 16.13 18.20 -3.86
C ASP A 140 17.19 17.47 -4.71
N SER A 141 16.84 16.37 -5.37
CA SER A 141 17.77 15.53 -6.14
C SER A 141 17.92 15.99 -7.59
N ILE A 142 16.83 16.36 -8.26
CA ILE A 142 16.87 16.75 -9.68
C ILE A 142 17.73 18.01 -9.90
N PRO A 143 17.61 19.10 -9.11
CA PRO A 143 18.47 20.28 -9.30
C PRO A 143 19.95 19.96 -9.14
N LYS A 144 20.32 19.12 -8.16
CA LYS A 144 21.71 18.70 -7.94
C LYS A 144 22.27 17.91 -9.12
N ALA A 145 21.45 17.05 -9.72
CA ALA A 145 21.81 16.33 -10.94
C ALA A 145 21.90 17.27 -12.16
N ALA A 146 20.99 18.24 -12.28
CA ALA A 146 20.96 19.21 -13.38
C ALA A 146 22.21 20.12 -13.41
N VAL A 147 22.75 20.48 -12.24
CA VAL A 147 24.02 21.21 -12.12
C VAL A 147 25.18 20.43 -12.75
N HIS A 148 25.24 19.11 -12.54
CA HIS A 148 26.30 18.27 -13.11
C HIS A 148 26.15 18.10 -14.64
N LEU A 149 24.95 18.31 -15.17
CA LEU A 149 24.66 18.27 -16.61
C LEU A 149 24.84 19.64 -17.30
N GLY A 150 25.31 20.67 -16.58
CA GLY A 150 25.55 22.00 -17.14
C GLY A 150 24.27 22.82 -17.38
N ALA A 151 23.13 22.42 -16.79
CA ALA A 151 21.89 23.18 -16.90
C ALA A 151 21.97 24.48 -16.08
N SER A 152 21.45 25.58 -16.64
CA SER A 152 21.44 26.90 -16.00
C SER A 152 20.05 27.54 -16.04
N GLY A 153 19.72 28.36 -15.03
CA GLY A 153 18.46 29.09 -14.95
C GLY A 153 17.38 28.40 -14.11
N ILE A 154 16.12 28.49 -14.54
CA ILE A 154 14.93 28.03 -13.78
C ILE A 154 14.95 26.54 -13.42
N LEU A 155 15.79 25.76 -14.11
CA LEU A 155 16.00 24.32 -13.87
C LEU A 155 16.81 24.02 -12.60
N LEU A 156 17.48 25.00 -11.99
CA LEU A 156 18.10 24.86 -10.66
C LEU A 156 17.11 25.11 -9.52
N GLU A 157 15.94 25.68 -9.81
CA GLU A 157 14.99 26.07 -8.78
C GLU A 157 14.26 24.83 -8.27
N ARG A 158 14.49 24.47 -7.00
CA ARG A 158 13.78 23.36 -6.33
C ARG A 158 12.25 23.49 -6.46
N ARG A 159 11.73 24.71 -6.35
CA ARG A 159 10.30 25.00 -6.42
C ARG A 159 9.70 24.61 -7.77
N PHE A 160 10.43 24.81 -8.86
CA PHE A 160 9.99 24.42 -10.20
C PHE A 160 9.78 22.90 -10.27
N TRP A 161 10.75 22.11 -9.78
CA TRP A 161 10.66 20.64 -9.79
C TRP A 161 9.61 20.09 -8.82
N THR A 162 9.46 20.69 -7.63
CA THR A 162 8.38 20.30 -6.70
C THR A 162 7.00 20.58 -7.30
N LEU A 163 6.79 21.75 -7.93
CA LEU A 163 5.52 22.10 -8.57
C LEU A 163 5.24 21.28 -9.84
N ALA A 164 6.26 21.02 -10.65
CA ALA A 164 6.14 20.16 -11.83
C ALA A 164 5.77 18.73 -11.44
N ALA A 165 6.44 18.16 -10.42
CA ALA A 165 6.11 16.84 -9.91
C ALA A 165 4.69 16.78 -9.31
N LEU A 166 4.26 17.84 -8.61
CA LEU A 166 2.89 17.95 -8.11
C LEU A 166 1.87 18.06 -9.26
N ALA A 167 2.17 18.84 -10.30
CA ALA A 167 1.32 19.00 -11.48
C ALA A 167 1.16 17.69 -12.27
N VAL A 168 2.13 16.78 -12.20
CA VAL A 168 2.03 15.43 -12.79
C VAL A 168 1.31 14.46 -11.83
N ALA A 169 1.57 14.54 -10.53
CA ALA A 169 0.96 13.65 -9.54
C ALA A 169 -0.53 13.94 -9.31
N ALA A 170 -0.94 15.20 -9.35
CA ALA A 170 -2.34 15.62 -9.15
C ALA A 170 -3.31 14.97 -10.15
N PRO A 171 -3.11 15.01 -11.49
CA PRO A 171 -4.02 14.36 -12.43
C PRO A 171 -4.05 12.84 -12.28
N LEU A 172 -2.94 12.20 -11.89
CA LEU A 172 -2.90 10.76 -11.59
C LEU A 172 -3.76 10.39 -10.37
N ALA A 173 -3.81 11.26 -9.35
CA ALA A 173 -4.62 11.05 -8.15
C ALA A 173 -6.12 11.31 -8.39
N TYR A 174 -6.47 12.18 -9.34
CA TYR A 174 -7.84 12.51 -9.71
C TYR A 174 -8.43 11.64 -10.82
N MET A 175 -7.69 10.65 -11.35
CA MET A 175 -8.26 9.74 -12.33
C MET A 175 -9.49 9.04 -11.72
N PRO A 176 -10.70 9.25 -12.30
CA PRO A 176 -11.91 8.63 -11.80
C PRO A 176 -11.72 7.13 -11.78
N ARG A 177 -12.01 6.51 -10.63
CA ARG A 177 -12.13 5.05 -10.52
C ARG A 177 -13.12 4.60 -11.60
N ILE A 178 -12.61 3.88 -12.60
CA ILE A 178 -13.43 3.12 -13.56
C ILE A 178 -14.04 1.93 -12.80
N THR A 179 -14.98 2.22 -11.93
CA THR A 179 -15.95 1.23 -11.45
C THR A 179 -16.97 1.09 -12.57
N VAL A 180 -16.83 0.05 -13.39
CA VAL A 180 -17.90 -0.36 -14.29
C VAL A 180 -19.13 -0.60 -13.41
N LYS A 181 -20.14 0.27 -13.49
CA LYS A 181 -21.48 -0.04 -12.99
C LYS A 181 -21.99 -1.19 -13.84
N ALA A 182 -21.91 -2.41 -13.33
CA ALA A 182 -22.67 -3.53 -13.89
C ALA A 182 -24.16 -3.17 -13.77
N THR A 183 -24.78 -2.85 -14.90
CA THR A 183 -26.23 -2.75 -15.07
C THR A 183 -26.74 -4.12 -15.49
#